data_AF-A0A7X3S4S8-F1
#
_entry.id   AF-A0A7X3S4S8-F1
#
_cell.length_a   1.000
_cell.length_b   1.000
_cell.length_c   1.000
_cell.angle_alpha   90.00
_cell.angle_beta   90.00
_cell.angle_gamma   90.00
#
_symmetry.space_group_name_H-M   'P 1'
#
loop_
_entity.id
_entity.type
_entity.pdbx_description
1 polymer ?
#
loop_
_entity_poly.entity_id
_entity_poly.type
_entity_poly.pdbx_seq_one_letter_code
_entity_poly.pdbx_strand_id
1 'polypeptide(L)'
;SKYHKQLSNHRWEWVRRAILKRDGFRCRQCQRPGRLEVDHVQSLKRGGAAWDFSNLQVLCRLCHLQKTRHENVSALTVPGQKEWRELIETMVSG
;
A
#
# COMPACT_ATOMS: atom_id res chain seq x y z
N SER A 1 6.76 10.62 -10.60
CA SER A 1 7.51 10.29 -9.36
C SER A 1 8.73 9.45 -9.72
N LYS A 2 9.90 9.63 -9.08
CA LYS A 2 11.20 9.01 -9.44
C LYS A 2 11.15 7.49 -9.64
N TYR A 3 10.16 6.85 -9.03
CA TYR A 3 9.94 5.41 -9.04
C TYR A 3 9.26 4.86 -10.32
N HIS A 4 8.51 5.68 -11.07
CA HIS A 4 7.82 5.24 -12.29
C HIS A 4 8.79 4.94 -13.45
N LYS A 5 9.96 5.58 -13.49
CA LYS A 5 10.96 5.37 -14.55
C LYS A 5 11.55 3.95 -14.56
N GLN A 6 11.52 3.24 -13.42
CA GLN A 6 12.02 1.87 -13.33
C GLN A 6 10.99 0.82 -13.78
N LEU A 7 9.70 1.17 -13.80
CA LEU A 7 8.58 0.27 -14.07
C LEU A 7 8.04 0.40 -15.51
N SER A 8 8.71 1.17 -16.38
CA SER A 8 8.29 1.43 -17.76
C SER A 8 8.97 0.56 -18.82
N ASN A 9 9.67 -0.52 -18.41
CA ASN A 9 10.36 -1.41 -19.32
C ASN A 9 9.60 -2.75 -19.47
N HIS A 10 9.94 -3.49 -20.52
CA HIS A 10 9.38 -4.81 -20.83
C HIS A 10 9.38 -5.76 -19.62
N ARG A 11 10.39 -5.68 -18.75
CA ARG A 11 10.49 -6.47 -17.51
C ARG A 11 9.27 -6.28 -16.60
N TRP A 12 8.75 -5.06 -16.45
CA TRP A 12 7.56 -4.83 -15.62
C TRP A 12 6.31 -5.51 -16.19
N GLU A 13 6.14 -5.54 -17.51
CA GLU A 13 4.99 -6.23 -18.12
C GLU A 13 5.02 -7.74 -17.87
N TRP A 14 6.22 -8.34 -17.88
CA TRP A 14 6.40 -9.76 -17.53
C TRP A 14 6.09 -10.01 -16.05
N VAL A 15 6.66 -9.20 -15.15
CA VAL A 15 6.40 -9.31 -13.71
C VAL A 15 4.91 -9.11 -13.43
N ARG A 16 4.28 -8.09 -14.01
CA ARG A 16 2.85 -7.81 -13.85
C ARG A 16 1.99 -9.02 -14.26
N ARG A 17 2.27 -9.61 -15.43
CA ARG A 17 1.55 -10.81 -15.90
C ARG A 17 1.77 -12.01 -14.97
N ALA A 18 2.99 -12.22 -14.49
CA ALA A 18 3.30 -13.31 -13.56
C ALA A 18 2.55 -13.16 -12.22
N ILE A 19 2.53 -11.95 -11.65
CA ILE A 19 1.83 -11.67 -10.39
C ILE A 19 0.30 -11.78 -10.57
N LEU A 20 -0.26 -11.29 -11.68
CA LEU A 20 -1.68 -11.47 -12.00
C LEU A 20 -2.07 -12.96 -12.10
N LYS A 21 -1.23 -13.76 -12.77
CA LYS A 21 -1.44 -15.21 -12.88
C LYS A 21 -1.32 -15.91 -11.52
N ARG A 22 -0.28 -15.58 -10.73
CA ARG A 22 -0.07 -16.13 -9.38
C ARG A 22 -1.28 -15.89 -8.48
N ASP A 23 -1.84 -14.68 -8.53
CA ASP A 23 -2.98 -14.30 -7.68
C ASP A 23 -4.34 -14.66 -8.32
N GLY A 24 -4.34 -15.46 -9.39
CA GLY A 24 -5.56 -15.99 -10.02
C GLY A 24 -6.47 -14.91 -10.60
N PHE A 25 -5.91 -13.77 -11.04
CA PHE A 25 -6.65 -12.61 -11.52
C PHE A 25 -7.73 -12.14 -10.53
N ARG A 26 -7.39 -12.16 -9.23
CA ARG A 26 -8.26 -11.73 -8.14
C ARG A 26 -7.52 -10.80 -7.21
N CYS A 27 -8.25 -9.85 -6.63
CA CYS A 27 -7.73 -9.01 -5.57
C CYS A 27 -7.32 -9.87 -4.37
N ARG A 28 -6.09 -9.72 -3.85
CA ARG A 28 -5.62 -10.45 -2.67
C ARG A 28 -6.37 -10.10 -1.39
N GLN A 29 -6.97 -8.91 -1.33
CA GLN A 29 -7.68 -8.43 -0.15
C GLN A 29 -9.16 -8.85 -0.13
N CYS A 30 -9.86 -8.73 -1.26
CA CYS A 30 -11.31 -9.00 -1.31
C CYS A 30 -11.71 -10.18 -2.22
N GLN A 31 -10.75 -10.84 -2.87
CA GLN A 31 -10.93 -12.00 -3.76
C GLN A 31 -11.82 -11.77 -4.99
N ARG A 32 -12.26 -10.53 -5.23
CA ARG A 32 -13.06 -10.17 -6.39
C ARG A 32 -12.18 -10.00 -7.65
N PRO A 33 -12.66 -10.45 -8.81
CA PRO A 33 -12.04 -10.12 -10.10
C PRO A 33 -12.40 -8.67 -10.51
N GLY A 34 -11.86 -8.20 -11.64
CA GLY A 34 -12.24 -6.92 -12.24
C GLY A 34 -11.03 -6.12 -12.74
N ARG A 35 -11.10 -4.79 -12.60
CA ARG A 35 -9.97 -3.91 -12.93
C ARG A 35 -8.91 -4.00 -11.82
N LEU A 36 -7.84 -4.72 -12.12
CA LEU A 36 -6.79 -5.09 -11.18
C LEU A 36 -5.46 -4.39 -11.48
N GLU A 37 -4.77 -4.01 -10.40
CA GLU A 37 -3.49 -3.36 -10.39
C GLU A 37 -2.50 -4.20 -9.58
N VAL A 38 -1.24 -4.23 -10.01
CA VAL A 38 -0.15 -4.84 -9.22
C VAL A 38 0.47 -3.72 -8.42
N ASP A 39 0.42 -3.85 -7.11
CA ASP A 39 0.85 -2.87 -6.12
C ASP A 39 1.95 -3.46 -5.23
N HIS A 40 2.81 -2.60 -4.69
CA HIS A 40 3.84 -3.00 -3.74
C HIS A 40 3.25 -3.13 -2.34
N VAL A 41 3.42 -4.26 -1.65
CA VAL A 41 2.93 -4.48 -0.27
C VAL A 41 3.48 -3.39 0.66
N GLN A 42 4.79 -3.18 0.65
CA GLN A 42 5.45 -2.00 1.17
C GLN A 42 5.78 -1.06 0.01
N SER A 43 5.26 0.15 0.05
CA SER A 43 5.48 1.13 -1.02
C SER A 43 6.97 1.48 -1.17
N LEU A 44 7.38 1.79 -2.41
CA LEU A 44 8.77 2.18 -2.72
C LEU A 44 9.23 3.42 -1.94
N LYS A 45 8.31 4.31 -1.61
CA LYS A 45 8.59 5.49 -0.76
C LYS A 45 9.01 5.11 0.66
N ARG A 46 8.64 3.92 1.12
CA ARG A 46 8.93 3.36 2.45
C ARG A 46 10.03 2.31 2.44
N GLY A 47 10.81 2.24 1.36
CA GLY A 47 11.93 1.29 1.23
C GLY A 47 11.54 -0.10 0.75
N GLY A 48 10.31 -0.30 0.27
CA GLY A 48 9.91 -1.60 -0.28
C GLY A 48 10.74 -2.03 -1.48
N ALA A 49 11.00 -3.34 -1.59
CA ALA A 49 11.75 -3.92 -2.69
C ALA A 49 10.94 -3.85 -4.00
N ALA A 50 11.51 -3.25 -5.05
CA ALA A 50 10.77 -2.95 -6.27
C ALA A 50 10.40 -4.15 -7.13
N TRP A 51 11.22 -5.20 -7.07
CA TRP A 51 11.14 -6.38 -7.96
C TRP A 51 10.95 -7.69 -7.19
N ASP A 52 10.85 -7.63 -5.87
CA ASP A 52 10.60 -8.81 -5.05
C ASP A 52 9.14 -9.24 -5.23
N PHE A 53 8.94 -10.48 -5.68
CA PHE A 53 7.61 -11.05 -5.89
C PHE A 53 6.80 -11.10 -4.60
N SER A 54 7.44 -11.28 -3.44
CA SER A 54 6.78 -11.27 -2.13
C SER A 54 6.26 -9.88 -1.75
N ASN A 55 6.92 -8.83 -2.23
CA ASN A 55 6.50 -7.45 -2.05
C ASN A 55 5.51 -6.97 -3.13
N LEU A 56 5.03 -7.85 -4.02
CA LEU A 56 4.05 -7.51 -5.05
C LEU A 56 2.73 -8.25 -4.80
N GLN A 57 1.61 -7.53 -4.94
CA GLN A 57 0.27 -8.08 -4.77
C GLN A 57 -0.70 -7.53 -5.80
N VAL A 58 -1.71 -8.32 -6.16
CA VAL A 58 -2.83 -7.86 -6.97
C VAL A 58 -3.90 -7.21 -6.09
N LEU A 59 -4.28 -5.97 -6.40
CA LEU A 59 -5.37 -5.25 -5.74
C LEU A 59 -6.39 -4.74 -6.75
N CYS A 60 -7.66 -4.69 -6.35
CA CYS A 60 -8.65 -3.88 -7.04
C CYS A 60 -8.51 -2.40 -6.63
N ARG A 61 -9.08 -1.50 -7.44
CA ARG A 61 -9.00 -0.04 -7.21
C ARG A 61 -9.44 0.37 -5.80
N LEU A 62 -10.50 -0.24 -5.26
CA LEU A 62 -11.03 0.10 -3.93
C LEU A 62 -10.03 -0.28 -2.82
N CYS A 63 -9.51 -1.51 -2.85
CA CYS A 63 -8.54 -1.97 -1.86
C CYS A 63 -7.20 -1.21 -1.98
N HIS A 64 -6.78 -0.87 -3.20
CA HIS A 64 -5.57 -0.07 -3.42
C HIS A 64 -5.71 1.35 -2.85
N LEU A 65 -6.87 1.99 -3.03
CA LEU A 65 -7.15 3.30 -2.42
C LEU A 65 -7.16 3.22 -0.89
N GLN A 66 -7.77 2.19 -0.31
CA GLN A 66 -7.78 1.99 1.14
C GLN A 66 -6.36 1.81 1.71
N LYS A 67 -5.52 1.00 1.06
CA LYS A 67 -4.11 0.86 1.43
C LYS A 67 -3.38 2.20 1.38
N THR A 68 -3.55 2.95 0.30
CA THR A 68 -2.91 4.27 0.14
C THR A 68 -3.33 5.24 1.26
N ARG A 69 -4.60 5.23 1.67
CA ARG A 69 -5.08 6.02 2.81
C ARG A 69 -4.40 5.61 4.11
N HIS A 70 -4.34 4.30 4.40
CA HIS A 70 -3.68 3.81 5.62
C HIS A 70 -2.19 4.14 5.64
N GLU A 71 -1.52 4.05 4.49
CA GLU A 71 -0.13 4.50 4.36
C GLU A 71 -0.03 6.00 4.67
N ASN A 72 -0.83 6.84 4.04
CA ASN A 72 -0.74 8.29 4.30
C ASN A 72 -1.06 8.66 5.75
N VAL A 73 -2.03 7.99 6.40
CA VAL A 73 -2.33 8.20 7.82
C VAL A 73 -1.14 7.81 8.70
N SER A 74 -0.46 6.68 8.43
CA SER A 74 0.72 6.32 9.21
C SER A 74 1.92 7.23 8.96
N ALA A 75 1.92 8.02 7.88
CA ALA A 75 2.90 9.09 7.65
C ALA A 75 2.52 10.41 8.34
N LEU A 76 1.25 10.56 8.75
CA LEU A 76 0.72 11.69 9.51
C LEU A 76 0.74 11.41 11.02
N THR A 77 1.72 10.67 11.54
CA THR A 77 1.97 10.65 12.99
C THR A 77 2.22 12.09 13.42
N VAL A 78 1.17 12.74 13.94
CA VAL A 78 1.21 14.11 14.42
C VAL A 78 2.14 14.09 15.64
N PRO A 79 3.27 14.82 15.61
CA PRO A 79 4.06 15.01 16.83
C PRO A 79 3.15 15.61 17.91
N GLY A 80 3.13 15.05 19.12
CA GLY A 80 2.35 15.59 20.26
C GLY A 80 1.01 14.90 20.56
N GLN A 81 0.61 13.85 19.84
CA GLN A 81 -0.65 13.13 20.14
C GLN A 81 -0.66 12.42 21.51
N LYS A 82 0.52 12.19 22.10
CA LYS A 82 0.67 11.66 23.47
C LYS A 82 0.29 12.71 24.52
N GLU A 83 0.75 13.95 24.33
CA GLU A 83 0.46 15.09 25.21
C GLU A 83 -1.04 15.44 25.19
N TRP A 84 -1.71 15.32 24.05
CA TRP A 84 -3.17 15.52 23.95
C TRP A 84 -3.98 14.46 24.68
N ARG A 85 -3.56 13.19 24.66
CA ARG A 85 -4.23 12.12 25.44
C ARG A 85 -4.06 12.34 26.94
N GLU A 86 -2.85 12.67 27.37
CA GLU A 86 -2.54 12.97 28.78
C GLU A 86 -3.31 14.22 29.26
N LEU A 87 -3.39 15.28 28.46
CA LEU A 87 -4.18 16.48 28.77
C LEU A 87 -5.68 16.19 28.88
N ILE A 88 -6.27 15.46 27.93
CA ILE A 88 -7.71 15.11 28.00
C ILE A 88 -8.01 14.23 29.22
N GLU A 89 -7.15 13.26 29.53
CA GLU A 89 -7.33 12.38 30.69
C GLU A 89 -7.29 13.15 32.02
N THR A 90 -6.42 14.16 32.13
CA THR A 90 -6.39 15.06 33.30
C THR A 90 -7.60 16.00 33.38
N MET A 91 -8.17 16.42 32.25
CA MET A 91 -9.30 17.36 32.20
C MET A 91 -10.67 16.71 32.45
N VAL A 92 -10.83 15.41 32.16
CA VAL A 92 -12.09 14.67 32.37
C VAL A 92 -12.16 14.03 33.77
N SER A 93 -11.01 13.88 34.44
CA SER A 93 -10.90 13.29 35.78
C SER A 93 -10.98 14.30 36.93
N GLY A 94 -11.36 15.55 36.64
CA GLY A 94 -11.63 16.61 37.63
C GLY A 94 -13.04 17.16 37.48
#